data_AF-A0AAN9NC45-F1
#
_entry.id   AF-A0AAN9NC45-F1
#
_cell.length_a   1.000
_cell.length_b   1.000
_cell.length_c   1.000
_cell.angle_alpha   90.00
_cell.angle_beta   90.00
_cell.angle_gamma   90.00
#
_symmetry.space_group_name_H-M   'P 1'
#
loop_
_entity.id
_entity.type
_entity.pdbx_description
1 polymer ?
#
loop_
_entity_poly.entity_id
_entity_poly.type
_entity_poly.pdbx_seq_one_letter_code
_entity_poly.pdbx_strand_id
1 'polypeptide(L)'
;MSAAQVDPHDKMRARDVNKVARGQQAPRPAHEYGTVSPPPPPSSTHTANHTNTKNKEGKSDTSENGAELAESSDYKTRHCYAKYVEYHRCIQQKGETAAECQKLGTYFRSSCPTEWITEWDKEREQGKFPAQI
;
A
#
# COMPACT_ATOMS: atom_id res chain seq x y z
N MET A 1 37.46 34.64 -55.89
CA MET A 1 36.53 35.16 -54.87
C MET A 1 36.01 33.96 -54.10
N SER A 2 36.60 33.68 -52.93
CA SER A 2 36.37 32.43 -52.20
C SER A 2 35.09 32.51 -51.38
N ALA A 3 34.16 31.58 -51.60
CA ALA A 3 32.95 31.44 -50.79
C ALA A 3 33.32 30.80 -49.45
N ALA A 4 33.12 31.54 -48.35
CA ALA A 4 33.28 31.01 -47.01
C ALA A 4 32.16 29.99 -46.74
N GLN A 5 32.54 28.75 -46.47
CA GLN A 5 31.61 27.68 -46.09
C GLN A 5 31.20 27.91 -44.63
N VAL A 6 29.92 28.19 -44.40
CA VAL A 6 29.35 28.39 -43.06
C VAL A 6 29.16 27.03 -42.38
N ASP A 7 29.69 26.92 -41.17
CA ASP A 7 29.67 25.73 -40.31
C ASP A 7 28.22 25.26 -40.01
N PRO A 8 27.91 23.96 -40.11
CA PRO A 8 26.55 23.43 -39.90
C PRO A 8 25.92 23.78 -38.54
N HIS A 9 26.71 24.11 -37.52
CA HIS A 9 26.21 24.46 -36.20
C HIS A 9 25.66 25.90 -36.12
N ASP A 10 25.89 26.74 -37.13
CA ASP A 10 25.41 28.14 -37.15
C ASP A 10 23.92 28.25 -37.53
N LYS A 11 23.36 27.20 -38.15
CA LYS A 11 21.92 27.14 -38.52
C LYS A 11 20.97 27.05 -37.33
N MET A 12 21.47 26.73 -36.13
CA MET A 12 20.66 26.65 -34.91
C MET A 12 20.53 27.99 -34.16
N ARG A 13 21.20 29.06 -34.62
CA ARG A 13 21.20 30.37 -33.93
C ARG A 13 20.24 31.40 -34.49
N ALA A 14 19.64 31.18 -35.66
CA ALA A 14 18.59 32.05 -36.16
C ALA A 14 17.25 31.76 -35.48
N ARG A 15 17.15 32.03 -34.17
CA ARG A 15 15.84 32.24 -33.54
C ARG A 15 15.34 33.60 -34.01
N ASP A 16 14.17 33.62 -34.64
CA ASP A 16 13.46 34.83 -35.03
C ASP A 16 13.16 35.69 -33.79
N VAL A 17 14.05 36.64 -33.51
CA VAL A 17 13.97 37.57 -32.38
C VAL A 17 12.81 38.56 -32.51
N ASN A 18 12.17 38.63 -33.69
CA ASN A 18 11.05 39.54 -33.93
C ASN A 18 9.77 39.08 -33.22
N LYS A 19 9.65 37.80 -32.86
CA LYS A 19 8.51 37.28 -32.08
C LYS A 19 8.52 37.66 -30.60
N VAL A 20 9.69 37.94 -30.00
CA VAL A 20 9.80 38.25 -28.56
C VAL A 20 9.51 39.74 -28.27
N ALA A 21 9.69 40.63 -29.25
CA ALA A 21 9.50 42.08 -29.09
C ALA A 21 8.03 42.51 -28.91
N ARG A 22 7.05 41.63 -29.14
CA ARG A 22 5.61 41.95 -29.09
C ARG A 22 4.91 41.58 -27.77
N GLY A 23 5.65 41.06 -26.78
CA GLY A 23 5.11 40.74 -25.44
C GLY A 23 4.01 39.67 -25.43
N GLN A 24 3.87 38.87 -26.49
CA GLN A 24 2.86 37.81 -26.54
C GLN A 24 3.35 36.59 -25.76
N GLN A 25 2.70 36.32 -24.63
CA GLN A 25 2.91 35.10 -23.84
C GLN A 25 2.63 33.88 -24.72
N ALA A 26 3.55 32.90 -24.74
CA ALA A 26 3.31 31.64 -25.42
C ALA A 26 2.04 30.97 -24.86
N PRO A 27 1.14 30.42 -25.72
CA PRO A 27 -0.04 29.71 -25.26
C PRO A 27 0.35 28.57 -24.31
N ARG A 28 -0.38 28.43 -23.20
CA ARG A 28 -0.17 27.30 -22.29
C ARG A 28 -0.44 25.98 -23.03
N PRO A 29 0.47 24.99 -22.96
CA PRO A 29 0.20 23.66 -23.50
C PRO A 29 -1.07 23.09 -22.88
N ALA A 30 -1.89 22.40 -23.68
CA ALA A 30 -3.04 21.68 -23.17
C ALA A 30 -2.57 20.57 -22.20
N HIS A 31 -3.28 20.40 -21.09
CA HIS A 31 -3.01 19.31 -20.16
C HIS A 31 -3.54 18.01 -20.76
N GLU A 32 -2.66 17.18 -21.30
CA GLU A 32 -3.00 15.79 -21.63
C GLU A 32 -2.85 14.93 -20.37
N TYR A 33 -3.96 14.36 -19.92
CA TYR A 33 -3.97 13.31 -18.92
C TYR A 33 -3.50 12.02 -19.60
N GLY A 34 -2.38 11.47 -19.15
CA GLY A 34 -1.86 10.21 -19.66
C GLY A 34 -2.86 9.07 -19.40
N THR A 35 -3.17 8.28 -20.43
CA THR A 35 -3.97 7.07 -20.27
C THR A 35 -3.13 6.01 -19.58
N VAL A 36 -3.47 5.68 -18.32
CA VAL A 36 -2.91 4.53 -17.63
C VAL A 36 -3.57 3.25 -18.16
N SER A 37 -2.77 2.29 -18.61
CA SER A 37 -3.29 0.99 -19.07
C SER A 37 -3.86 0.19 -17.89
N PRO A 38 -4.94 -0.59 -18.10
CA PRO A 38 -5.43 -1.54 -17.11
C PRO A 38 -4.35 -2.57 -16.74
N PRO A 39 -4.33 -3.06 -15.49
CA PRO A 39 -3.40 -4.12 -15.09
C PRO A 39 -3.67 -5.40 -15.90
N PRO A 40 -2.62 -6.19 -16.23
CA PRO A 40 -2.79 -7.44 -16.94
C PRO A 40 -3.60 -8.46 -16.11
N PRO A 41 -4.38 -9.35 -16.74
CA PRO A 41 -5.07 -10.41 -16.03
C PRO A 41 -4.07 -11.39 -15.39
N PRO A 42 -4.44 -12.06 -14.28
CA PRO A 42 -3.56 -13.02 -13.62
C PRO A 42 -3.27 -14.20 -14.57
N SER A 43 -1.98 -14.52 -14.76
CA SER A 43 -1.53 -15.73 -15.45
C SER A 43 -1.91 -16.96 -14.63
N SER A 44 -2.80 -17.79 -15.18
CA SER A 44 -3.10 -19.11 -14.61
C SER A 44 -1.95 -20.08 -14.84
N THR A 45 -1.07 -20.22 -13.85
CA THR A 45 -0.21 -21.41 -13.73
C THR A 45 -1.03 -22.51 -13.08
N HIS A 46 -1.56 -23.44 -13.89
CA HIS A 46 -2.18 -24.65 -13.40
C HIS A 46 -1.12 -25.57 -12.80
N THR A 47 -0.99 -25.58 -11.48
CA THR A 47 -0.36 -26.69 -10.77
C THR A 47 -1.47 -27.43 -10.03
N ALA A 48 -1.90 -28.53 -10.63
CA ALA A 48 -2.79 -29.48 -9.99
C ALA A 48 -2.09 -30.03 -8.74
N ASN A 49 -2.77 -29.95 -7.60
CA ASN A 49 -2.81 -31.02 -6.60
C ASN A 49 -4.09 -30.86 -5.77
N HIS A 50 -5.07 -31.68 -6.16
CA HIS A 50 -6.24 -32.00 -5.37
C HIS A 50 -5.83 -32.65 -4.05
N THR A 51 -6.21 -32.06 -2.92
CA THR A 51 -6.91 -32.81 -1.86
C THR A 51 -7.90 -31.87 -1.16
N ASN A 52 -9.14 -32.31 -1.20
CA ASN A 52 -10.38 -31.68 -0.78
C ASN A 52 -10.58 -31.83 0.73
N THR A 53 -10.88 -30.76 1.48
CA THR A 53 -12.03 -30.71 2.40
C THR A 53 -12.44 -29.25 2.68
N LYS A 54 -13.69 -28.93 2.35
CA LYS A 54 -14.39 -27.64 2.51
C LYS A 54 -14.58 -27.24 3.97
N ASN A 55 -14.55 -25.91 4.23
CA ASN A 55 -15.59 -25.06 4.87
C ASN A 55 -14.97 -23.68 5.22
N LYS A 56 -15.01 -22.69 4.31
CA LYS A 56 -15.97 -21.56 4.19
C LYS A 56 -15.87 -20.44 5.25
N GLU A 57 -15.52 -19.26 4.72
CA GLU A 57 -15.94 -17.89 5.10
C GLU A 57 -15.22 -17.13 6.24
N GLY A 58 -14.19 -16.39 5.83
CA GLY A 58 -13.55 -15.28 6.56
C GLY A 58 -12.26 -14.85 5.87
N LYS A 59 -12.35 -14.20 4.71
CA LYS A 59 -11.21 -13.73 3.91
C LYS A 59 -10.44 -12.65 4.68
N SER A 60 -9.42 -13.07 5.43
CA SER A 60 -8.26 -12.24 5.75
C SER A 60 -7.32 -12.39 4.57
N ASP A 61 -7.23 -11.37 3.73
CA ASP A 61 -6.17 -11.27 2.73
C ASP A 61 -4.84 -11.18 3.48
N THR A 62 -4.29 -12.35 3.77
CA THR A 62 -2.89 -12.51 4.13
C THR A 62 -2.11 -12.25 2.85
N SER A 63 -1.63 -11.02 2.66
CA SER A 63 -0.60 -10.76 1.67
C SER A 63 0.71 -11.31 2.23
N GLU A 64 0.92 -12.59 1.97
CA GLU A 64 2.25 -13.20 2.05
C GLU A 64 2.98 -12.81 0.77
N ASN A 65 4.00 -11.96 0.90
CA ASN A 65 5.36 -12.15 0.37
C ASN A 65 6.09 -10.82 0.23
N GLY A 66 7.07 -10.64 1.12
CA GLY A 66 8.01 -9.53 1.13
C GLY A 66 8.96 -9.66 2.31
N ALA A 67 9.55 -10.85 2.48
CA ALA A 67 10.63 -11.06 3.42
C ALA A 67 11.91 -10.46 2.84
N GLU A 68 12.32 -9.28 3.31
CA GLU A 68 13.70 -9.02 3.72
C GLU A 68 13.79 -7.68 4.47
N LEU A 69 14.48 -7.70 5.60
CA LEU A 69 15.08 -6.53 6.25
C LEU A 69 14.14 -5.47 6.86
N ALA A 70 13.64 -5.78 8.05
CA ALA A 70 14.04 -5.05 9.25
C ALA A 70 13.47 -5.80 10.44
N GLU A 71 14.30 -6.56 11.16
CA GLU A 71 13.94 -6.92 12.53
C GLU A 71 14.05 -5.69 13.46
N SER A 72 13.36 -4.60 13.13
CA SER A 72 13.19 -3.45 14.01
C SER A 72 12.05 -3.79 14.97
N SER A 73 12.29 -3.86 16.28
CA SER A 73 11.28 -4.18 17.31
C SER A 73 9.87 -3.61 17.05
N ASP A 74 9.78 -2.47 16.38
CA ASP A 74 8.56 -1.79 15.94
C ASP A 74 7.65 -2.63 15.01
N TYR A 75 8.19 -3.46 14.12
CA TYR A 75 7.37 -4.28 13.22
C TYR A 75 6.60 -5.35 14.01
N LYS A 76 7.23 -5.92 15.05
CA LYS A 76 6.59 -6.88 15.97
C LYS A 76 5.48 -6.19 16.78
N THR A 77 5.72 -4.96 17.26
CA THR A 77 4.71 -4.14 17.94
C THR A 77 3.50 -3.85 17.07
N ARG A 78 3.72 -3.41 15.84
CA ARG A 78 2.66 -3.13 14.86
C ARG A 78 1.85 -4.38 14.53
N HIS A 79 2.52 -5.52 14.34
CA HIS A 79 1.88 -6.79 14.08
C HIS A 79 0.97 -7.21 15.23
N CYS A 80 1.47 -7.10 16.46
CA CYS A 80 0.71 -7.39 17.67
C CYS A 80 -0.51 -6.50 17.85
N TYR A 81 -0.34 -5.20 17.65
CA TYR A 81 -1.44 -4.24 17.72
C TYR A 81 -2.55 -4.57 16.73
N ALA A 82 -2.20 -4.88 15.47
CA ALA A 82 -3.18 -5.26 14.45
C ALA A 82 -3.99 -6.51 14.86
N LYS A 83 -3.33 -7.53 15.41
CA LYS A 83 -3.99 -8.77 15.86
C LYS A 83 -4.89 -8.57 17.08
N TYR A 84 -4.48 -7.72 18.01
CA TYR A 84 -5.33 -7.33 19.14
C TYR A 84 -6.62 -6.65 18.67
N VAL A 85 -6.52 -5.68 17.77
CA VAL A 85 -7.70 -4.99 17.20
C VAL A 85 -8.60 -5.95 16.43
N GLU A 86 -8.02 -6.88 15.67
CA GLU A 86 -8.76 -7.90 14.92
C GLU A 86 -9.60 -8.80 15.84
N TYR A 87 -9.02 -9.26 16.96
CA TYR A 87 -9.74 -10.06 17.96
C TYR A 87 -10.91 -9.30 18.58
N HIS A 88 -10.71 -8.06 19.00
CA HIS A 88 -11.78 -7.28 19.64
C HIS A 88 -12.88 -6.88 18.66
N ARG A 89 -12.55 -6.56 17.41
CA ARG A 89 -13.54 -6.38 16.35
C ARG A 89 -14.33 -7.67 16.10
N CYS A 90 -13.66 -8.82 16.12
CA CYS A 90 -14.32 -10.12 15.95
C CYS A 90 -15.35 -10.36 17.06
N ILE A 91 -15.01 -10.11 18.32
CA ILE A 91 -15.93 -10.28 19.45
C ILE A 91 -17.16 -9.36 19.31
N GLN A 92 -16.97 -8.13 18.87
CA GLN A 92 -18.10 -7.20 18.71
C GLN A 92 -19.05 -7.57 17.58
N GLN A 93 -18.52 -8.09 16.47
CA GLN A 93 -19.33 -8.45 15.31
C GLN A 93 -19.98 -9.84 15.44
N LYS A 94 -19.23 -10.81 15.98
CA LYS A 94 -19.61 -12.24 15.97
C LYS A 94 -19.92 -12.79 17.36
N GLY A 95 -19.54 -12.10 18.42
CA GLY A 95 -19.63 -12.58 19.79
C GLY A 95 -18.41 -13.39 20.23
N GLU A 96 -18.20 -13.48 21.54
CA GLU A 96 -17.06 -14.16 22.18
C GLU A 96 -17.04 -15.68 21.93
N THR A 97 -18.19 -16.28 21.64
CA THR A 97 -18.35 -17.73 21.44
C THR A 97 -18.01 -18.20 20.03
N ALA A 98 -17.67 -17.30 19.11
CA ALA A 98 -17.29 -17.68 17.76
C ALA A 98 -15.90 -18.34 17.76
N ALA A 99 -15.80 -19.55 17.19
CA ALA A 99 -14.56 -20.30 17.10
C ALA A 99 -13.42 -19.52 16.42
N GLU A 100 -13.76 -18.67 15.45
CA GLU A 100 -12.79 -17.79 14.78
C GLU A 100 -12.19 -16.75 15.74
N CYS A 101 -13.02 -16.12 16.59
CA CYS A 101 -12.53 -15.14 17.56
C CYS A 101 -11.68 -15.82 18.65
N GLN A 102 -12.01 -17.04 19.06
CA GLN A 102 -11.21 -17.77 20.04
C GLN A 102 -9.81 -18.12 19.51
N LYS A 103 -9.69 -18.54 18.25
CA LYS A 103 -8.39 -18.80 17.60
C LYS A 103 -7.53 -17.54 17.53
N LEU A 104 -8.12 -16.40 17.15
CA LEU A 104 -7.43 -15.12 17.17
C LEU A 104 -6.98 -14.78 18.60
N GLY A 105 -7.86 -15.04 19.57
CA GLY A 105 -7.65 -14.80 20.99
C GLY A 105 -6.49 -15.57 21.60
N THR A 106 -6.28 -16.82 21.22
CA THR A 106 -5.14 -17.61 21.67
C THR A 106 -3.87 -17.20 20.94
N TYR A 107 -3.97 -16.93 19.63
CA TYR A 107 -2.84 -16.51 18.81
C TYR A 107 -2.20 -15.21 19.32
N PHE A 108 -2.98 -14.12 19.45
CA PHE A 108 -2.42 -12.83 19.85
C PHE A 108 -1.84 -12.87 21.28
N ARG A 109 -2.44 -13.63 22.20
CA ARG A 109 -1.93 -13.79 23.57
C ARG A 109 -0.60 -14.55 23.62
N SER A 110 -0.37 -15.47 22.68
CA SER A 110 0.88 -16.24 22.59
C SER A 110 1.99 -15.52 21.83
N SER A 111 1.64 -14.69 20.85
CA SER A 111 2.62 -13.99 20.01
C SER A 111 3.04 -12.63 20.59
N CYS A 112 2.19 -12.01 21.40
CA CYS A 112 2.40 -10.65 21.89
C CYS A 112 2.81 -10.59 23.36
N PRO A 113 3.70 -9.63 23.74
CA PRO A 113 4.03 -9.38 25.13
C PRO A 113 2.78 -9.03 25.95
N THR A 114 2.64 -9.66 27.12
CA THR A 114 1.50 -9.42 28.02
C THR A 114 1.40 -7.97 28.47
N GLU A 115 2.53 -7.31 28.72
CA GLU A 115 2.59 -5.89 29.13
C GLU A 115 1.85 -4.96 28.16
N TRP A 116 1.97 -5.19 26.85
CA TRP A 116 1.29 -4.36 25.85
C TRP A 116 -0.21 -4.62 25.82
N ILE A 117 -0.61 -5.89 25.93
CA ILE A 117 -2.02 -6.27 25.99
C ILE A 117 -2.69 -5.59 27.18
N THR A 118 -2.04 -5.59 28.36
CA THR A 118 -2.58 -4.96 29.57
C THR A 118 -2.71 -3.45 29.44
N GLU A 119 -1.73 -2.74 28.86
CA GLU A 119 -1.87 -1.29 28.65
C GLU A 119 -2.98 -0.97 27.65
N TRP A 120 -3.09 -1.72 26.54
CA TRP A 120 -4.16 -1.54 25.57
C TRP A 120 -5.54 -1.84 26.17
N ASP A 121 -5.68 -2.89 26.98
CA ASP A 121 -6.94 -3.20 27.68
C ASP A 121 -7.37 -2.05 28.58
N LYS A 122 -6.44 -1.45 29.32
CA LYS A 122 -6.68 -0.27 30.15
C LYS A 122 -7.08 0.96 29.32
N GLU A 123 -6.41 1.23 28.20
CA GLU A 123 -6.81 2.32 27.28
C GLU A 123 -8.23 2.10 26.72
N ARG A 124 -8.59 0.85 26.45
CA ARG A 124 -9.89 0.44 25.94
C ARG A 124 -10.99 0.57 26.99
N GLU A 125 -10.75 0.15 28.22
CA GLU A 125 -11.66 0.36 29.36
C GLU A 125 -11.89 1.84 29.68
N GLN A 126 -10.85 2.67 29.49
CA GLN A 126 -10.95 4.12 29.62
C GLN A 126 -11.65 4.82 28.43
N GLY A 127 -11.96 4.08 27.35
CA GLY A 127 -12.55 4.64 26.14
C GLY A 127 -11.62 5.57 25.35
N LYS A 128 -10.30 5.50 25.58
CA LYS A 128 -9.28 6.32 24.89
C LYS A 128 -8.61 5.59 23.73
N PHE A 129 -9.07 4.38 23.42
CA PHE A 129 -8.44 3.54 22.42
C PHE A 129 -8.62 4.14 21.01
N PRO A 130 -7.53 4.28 20.23
CA PRO A 130 -7.58 5.00 18.95
C PRO A 130 -8.26 4.23 17.82
N ALA A 131 -8.40 2.90 17.93
CA ALA A 131 -9.11 2.11 16.92
C ALA A 131 -10.61 2.01 17.23
N GLN A 132 -11.44 2.00 16.19
CA GLN A 132 -12.86 1.70 16.32
C GLN A 132 -13.08 0.20 16.52
N ILE A 133 -13.15 -0.15 17.80
CA ILE A 133 -13.68 -1.38 18.36
C ILE A 133 -14.69 -0.94 19.41
#